data_AF-A0A327RVD1-F1
#
_entry.id   AF-A0A327RVD1-F1
#
_cell.length_a   1.000
_cell.length_b   1.000
_cell.length_c   1.000
_cell.angle_alpha   90.00
_cell.angle_beta   90.00
_cell.angle_gamma   90.00
#
_symmetry.space_group_name_H-M   'P 1'
#
loop_
_entity.id
_entity.type
_entity.pdbx_description
1 polymer ?
#
loop_
_entity_poly.entity_id
_entity_poly.type
_entity_poly.pdbx_seq_one_letter_code
_entity_poly.pdbx_strand_id
1 'polypeptide(L)'
;MIKVHCRLLIPFLFGMVPLLSKSQTIVKDTLDPSFEWILPIIDYPFMIDAGQAEANRRVDGNSMDNGNLEFLDFRKGYRNLSMNQNTEMARNLHGTFYYGHNILWNKLLKPTTTKRYVKNRIFANISSLATDYLLTKLPYGYAYQHEEFHRSVMAVRGIYSYDEVWEFGKGFDIAVTRVKDEDLINLKKDHPADLVRLSAAGVEGEYAYFQRIKEDNFFDAAGYPSVGLMILGTLHAVNYVNLPLKPRFNRITDSILAHDQNDILARDFTGYDFSAWVYDLHRPYEPYEDRGEWPGGIGIRRPIKGSDLTEEMKDFLREAGTMQYLNFISPFIVGINQLQLNDNFTFNFALKSIPTSFGYYSGADLYLKINQRKLLLSLGANRSKNLTLPSIDLAFYDFQPKNNDRLNLDFKLALWLQPKNQYFFATNSSGGFSALVQPSFQLSKNISIYSDLQYKTKGWQFGNPYLDSNFSARLGLKIRTLNFKV
;
A
#
# COMPACT_ATOMS: atom_id res chain seq x y z
N MET A 1 22.90 -19.60 -14.18
CA MET A 1 24.00 -18.65 -13.88
C MET A 1 23.58 -17.72 -12.73
N ILE A 2 23.33 -18.26 -11.52
CA ILE A 2 22.96 -17.49 -10.31
C ILE A 2 23.58 -18.23 -9.11
N LYS A 3 24.82 -17.86 -8.77
CA LYS A 3 25.48 -18.30 -7.52
C LYS A 3 26.19 -17.13 -6.81
N VAL A 4 25.96 -15.88 -7.24
CA VAL A 4 26.83 -14.75 -6.88
C VAL A 4 26.13 -13.63 -6.08
N HIS A 5 24.81 -13.58 -5.89
CA HIS A 5 24.18 -12.37 -5.31
C HIS A 5 23.63 -12.44 -3.89
N CYS A 6 23.70 -13.58 -3.17
CA CYS A 6 23.42 -13.59 -1.72
C CYS A 6 24.62 -13.21 -0.84
N ARG A 7 25.83 -13.03 -1.39
CA ARG A 7 27.03 -12.67 -0.61
C ARG A 7 27.32 -11.16 -0.56
N LEU A 8 26.58 -10.34 -1.29
CA LEU A 8 26.80 -8.88 -1.37
C LEU A 8 25.87 -8.04 -0.48
N LEU A 9 24.76 -8.59 0.01
CA LEU A 9 23.83 -7.86 0.90
C LEU A 9 24.39 -7.62 2.30
N ILE A 10 25.17 -8.57 2.85
CA ILE A 10 25.78 -8.43 4.18
C ILE A 10 26.96 -7.44 4.15
N PRO A 11 27.88 -7.46 3.17
CA PRO A 11 28.96 -6.47 3.09
C PRO A 11 28.50 -5.07 2.71
N PHE A 12 27.33 -4.87 2.06
CA PHE A 12 26.85 -3.52 1.74
C PHE A 12 26.24 -2.81 2.97
N LEU A 13 25.53 -3.55 3.82
CA LEU A 13 25.05 -3.08 5.13
C LEU A 13 26.21 -2.79 6.10
N PHE A 14 27.34 -3.52 6.00
CA PHE A 14 28.54 -3.29 6.81
C PHE A 14 29.61 -2.40 6.14
N GLY A 15 29.54 -2.16 4.83
CA GLY A 15 30.56 -1.44 4.06
C GLY A 15 30.44 0.09 4.14
N MET A 16 29.28 0.60 4.54
CA MET A 16 29.11 2.02 4.90
C MET A 16 29.45 2.32 6.38
N VAL A 17 29.72 1.30 7.19
CA VAL A 17 30.03 1.43 8.61
C VAL A 17 31.46 1.98 8.90
N PRO A 18 32.52 1.73 8.10
CA PRO A 18 33.86 2.18 8.49
C PRO A 18 34.16 3.65 8.17
N LEU A 19 33.42 4.29 7.24
CA LEU A 19 33.73 5.65 6.77
C LEU A 19 33.03 6.78 7.54
N LEU A 20 32.15 6.46 8.50
CA LEU A 20 31.36 7.45 9.26
C LEU A 20 31.47 7.28 10.79
N SER A 21 32.53 6.59 11.26
CA SER A 21 32.69 6.07 12.62
C SER A 21 32.95 7.11 13.73
N LYS A 22 32.76 8.41 13.47
CA LYS A 22 32.84 9.46 14.49
C LYS A 22 31.60 10.35 14.64
N SER A 23 30.56 10.22 13.79
CA SER A 23 29.41 11.14 13.85
C SER A 23 28.02 10.51 13.89
N GLN A 24 27.88 9.20 13.65
CA GLN A 24 26.56 8.56 13.70
C GLN A 24 26.16 8.22 15.13
N THR A 25 25.24 9.01 15.69
CA THR A 25 24.51 8.63 16.90
C THR A 25 23.16 8.06 16.47
N ILE A 26 22.87 6.81 16.83
CA ILE A 26 21.51 6.29 16.76
C ILE A 26 20.71 7.07 17.80
N VAL A 27 19.80 7.92 17.32
CA VAL A 27 18.89 8.65 18.21
C VAL A 27 18.00 7.59 18.86
N LYS A 28 18.03 7.53 20.18
CA LYS A 28 17.03 6.75 20.91
C LYS A 28 15.71 7.45 20.68
N ASP A 29 14.76 6.75 20.04
CA ASP A 29 13.42 7.29 19.82
C ASP A 29 12.89 7.78 21.17
N THR A 30 12.32 8.99 21.15
CA THR A 30 11.82 9.66 22.34
C THR A 30 10.85 8.74 23.07
N LEU A 31 10.99 8.71 24.40
CA LEU A 31 10.31 7.76 25.24
C LEU A 31 8.87 8.14 25.53
N ASP A 32 8.46 9.35 25.19
CA ASP A 32 7.10 9.80 25.42
C ASP A 32 6.22 9.24 24.30
N PRO A 33 5.36 8.25 24.59
CA PRO A 33 4.49 7.69 23.57
C PRO A 33 3.60 8.79 23.03
N SER A 34 3.51 8.91 21.71
CA SER A 34 2.59 9.82 21.06
C SER A 34 1.85 9.11 19.94
N PHE A 35 0.61 9.51 19.73
CA PHE A 35 -0.23 8.98 18.68
C PHE A 35 -1.22 10.05 18.21
N GLU A 36 -1.56 10.02 16.92
CA GLU A 36 -2.52 10.95 16.34
C GLU A 36 -3.48 10.19 15.44
N TRP A 37 -4.76 10.07 15.80
CA TRP A 37 -5.77 9.51 14.91
C TRP A 37 -6.04 10.45 13.74
N ILE A 38 -6.02 9.93 12.51
CA ILE A 38 -6.41 10.67 11.30
C ILE A 38 -7.73 10.08 10.79
N LEU A 39 -8.83 10.81 10.94
CA LEU A 39 -10.17 10.36 10.59
C LEU A 39 -10.61 11.05 9.29
N PRO A 40 -10.42 10.43 8.12
CA PRO A 40 -10.92 10.96 6.86
C PRO A 40 -12.44 10.81 6.81
N ILE A 41 -13.16 11.94 6.70
CA ILE A 41 -14.63 11.95 6.71
C ILE A 41 -15.15 12.03 5.29
N ILE A 42 -14.62 12.94 4.47
CA ILE A 42 -15.04 13.12 3.08
C ILE A 42 -13.87 12.81 2.17
N ASP A 43 -14.08 12.04 1.10
CA ASP A 43 -13.11 11.83 0.02
C ASP A 43 -13.82 11.95 -1.33
N TYR A 44 -13.63 13.08 -2.01
CA TYR A 44 -14.21 13.37 -3.32
C TYR A 44 -13.13 13.23 -4.40
N PRO A 45 -13.43 12.65 -5.59
CA PRO A 45 -14.71 12.10 -6.00
C PRO A 45 -14.92 10.65 -5.58
N PHE A 46 -13.98 10.02 -4.88
CA PHE A 46 -14.03 8.57 -4.61
C PHE A 46 -15.32 8.11 -3.90
N MET A 47 -15.89 8.92 -3.01
CA MET A 47 -17.17 8.60 -2.37
C MET A 47 -18.34 8.54 -3.37
N ILE A 48 -18.29 9.28 -4.48
CA ILE A 48 -19.23 9.15 -5.59
C ILE A 48 -19.01 7.80 -6.27
N ASP A 49 -17.77 7.46 -6.60
CA ASP A 49 -17.42 6.21 -7.29
C ASP A 49 -17.84 4.97 -6.46
N ALA A 50 -17.54 4.98 -5.15
CA ALA A 50 -17.98 3.96 -4.22
C ALA A 50 -19.51 3.92 -4.05
N GLY A 51 -20.17 5.08 -4.08
CA GLY A 51 -21.64 5.16 -4.13
C GLY A 51 -22.21 4.58 -5.43
N GLN A 52 -21.55 4.82 -6.57
CA GLN A 52 -21.95 4.30 -7.88
C GLN A 52 -21.82 2.78 -7.92
N ALA A 53 -20.77 2.22 -7.33
CA ALA A 53 -20.65 0.76 -7.16
C ALA A 53 -21.83 0.17 -6.36
N GLU A 54 -22.26 0.82 -5.27
CA GLU A 54 -23.44 0.40 -4.50
C GLU A 54 -24.77 0.59 -5.27
N ALA A 55 -24.88 1.66 -6.08
CA ALA A 55 -26.03 1.91 -6.94
C ALA A 55 -26.14 0.83 -8.04
N ASN A 56 -25.03 0.47 -8.68
CA ASN A 56 -24.97 -0.57 -9.71
C ASN A 56 -25.32 -1.95 -9.13
N ARG A 57 -24.84 -2.26 -7.92
CA ARG A 57 -25.25 -3.47 -7.18
C ARG A 57 -26.76 -3.54 -7.00
N ARG A 58 -27.43 -2.43 -6.69
CA ARG A 58 -28.87 -2.40 -6.37
C ARG A 58 -29.75 -2.77 -7.57
N VAL A 59 -29.37 -2.35 -8.77
CA VAL A 59 -30.17 -2.59 -9.99
C VAL A 59 -29.96 -3.98 -10.59
N ASP A 60 -29.04 -4.78 -10.02
CA ASP A 60 -28.63 -6.10 -10.51
C ASP A 60 -28.34 -6.15 -12.03
N GLY A 61 -27.99 -5.01 -12.62
CA GLY A 61 -27.78 -4.87 -14.06
C GLY A 61 -26.43 -5.47 -14.52
N ASN A 62 -26.33 -5.70 -15.84
CA ASN A 62 -25.15 -6.26 -16.52
C ASN A 62 -24.11 -5.21 -16.95
N SER A 63 -24.13 -3.98 -16.41
CA SER A 63 -23.17 -2.95 -16.83
C SER A 63 -22.78 -1.98 -15.72
N MET A 64 -21.58 -1.42 -15.89
CA MET A 64 -20.87 -0.53 -14.96
C MET A 64 -21.55 0.84 -14.68
N ASP A 65 -22.72 1.15 -15.26
CA ASP A 65 -23.30 2.52 -15.20
C ASP A 65 -24.85 2.56 -15.29
N ASN A 66 -25.55 1.55 -14.76
CA ASN A 66 -27.03 1.53 -14.85
C ASN A 66 -27.74 2.06 -13.60
N GLY A 67 -27.05 2.21 -12.48
CA GLY A 67 -27.64 2.67 -11.23
C GLY A 67 -27.75 4.18 -11.16
N ASN A 68 -28.97 4.71 -11.06
CA ASN A 68 -29.16 6.11 -10.65
C ASN A 68 -28.75 6.24 -9.18
N LEU A 69 -27.82 7.14 -8.91
CA LEU A 69 -27.22 7.29 -7.59
C LEU A 69 -28.20 7.91 -6.58
N GLU A 70 -28.46 7.21 -5.47
CA GLU A 70 -29.34 7.69 -4.39
C GLU A 70 -28.55 8.06 -3.13
N PHE A 71 -29.14 8.86 -2.23
CA PHE A 71 -28.50 9.24 -0.96
C PHE A 71 -28.06 8.02 -0.12
N LEU A 72 -28.83 6.94 -0.14
CA LEU A 72 -28.50 5.73 0.59
C LEU A 72 -27.25 5.03 0.02
N ASP A 73 -26.99 5.16 -1.28
CA ASP A 73 -25.84 4.56 -1.94
C ASP A 73 -24.54 5.27 -1.50
N PHE A 74 -24.55 6.61 -1.35
CA PHE A 74 -23.43 7.34 -0.73
C PHE A 74 -23.12 6.87 0.69
N ARG A 75 -24.16 6.66 1.51
CA ARG A 75 -23.99 6.17 2.89
C ARG A 75 -23.38 4.77 2.91
N LYS A 76 -23.82 3.89 2.01
CA LYS A 76 -23.26 2.53 1.87
C LYS A 76 -21.86 2.54 1.25
N GLY A 77 -21.55 3.53 0.41
CA GLY A 77 -20.24 3.73 -0.21
C GLY A 77 -19.10 3.77 0.80
N TYR A 78 -19.32 4.21 2.04
CA TYR A 78 -18.33 4.13 3.14
C TYR A 78 -17.88 2.70 3.51
N ARG A 79 -18.51 1.66 2.95
CA ARG A 79 -18.04 0.26 3.02
C ARG A 79 -16.86 -0.02 2.09
N ASN A 80 -16.54 0.91 1.19
CA ASN A 80 -15.41 0.86 0.29
C ASN A 80 -14.70 2.22 0.38
N LEU A 81 -13.53 2.22 1.00
CA LEU A 81 -12.77 3.45 1.23
C LEU A 81 -11.70 3.61 0.14
N SER A 82 -11.23 4.84 -0.09
CA SER A 82 -10.14 5.07 -1.04
C SER A 82 -8.83 4.45 -0.52
N MET A 83 -7.86 4.19 -1.40
CA MET A 83 -6.53 3.69 -1.01
C MET A 83 -5.88 4.49 0.14
N ASN A 84 -6.01 5.81 0.11
CA ASN A 84 -5.50 6.68 1.17
C ASN A 84 -6.31 6.56 2.47
N GLN A 85 -7.64 6.50 2.38
CA GLN A 85 -8.50 6.29 3.56
C GLN A 85 -8.22 4.95 4.21
N ASN A 86 -8.11 3.87 3.42
CA ASN A 86 -7.72 2.54 3.90
C ASN A 86 -6.38 2.58 4.63
N THR A 87 -5.38 3.21 4.03
CA THR A 87 -4.05 3.34 4.62
C THR A 87 -4.08 4.06 5.97
N GLU A 88 -4.83 5.17 6.08
CA GLU A 88 -4.98 5.88 7.35
C GLU A 88 -5.77 5.08 8.38
N MET A 89 -6.80 4.34 7.96
CA MET A 89 -7.56 3.48 8.86
C MET A 89 -6.72 2.31 9.39
N ALA A 90 -5.94 1.65 8.53
CA ALA A 90 -5.05 0.58 8.94
C ALA A 90 -3.94 1.07 9.88
N ARG A 91 -3.35 2.21 9.53
CA ARG A 91 -2.40 2.92 10.40
C ARG A 91 -3.02 3.33 11.73
N ASN A 92 -4.28 3.77 11.74
CA ASN A 92 -4.96 4.13 12.98
C ASN A 92 -5.15 2.93 13.92
N LEU A 93 -5.57 1.79 13.36
CA LEU A 93 -5.78 0.57 14.12
C LEU A 93 -4.46 0.12 14.76
N HIS A 94 -3.45 -0.19 13.94
CA HIS A 94 -2.17 -0.68 14.45
C HIS A 94 -1.46 0.35 15.33
N GLY A 95 -1.44 1.62 14.92
CA GLY A 95 -0.83 2.71 15.67
C GLY A 95 -1.42 2.91 17.07
N THR A 96 -2.74 2.70 17.23
CA THR A 96 -3.39 2.71 18.56
C THR A 96 -2.83 1.61 19.46
N PHE A 97 -2.69 0.39 18.95
CA PHE A 97 -2.12 -0.72 19.73
C PHE A 97 -0.63 -0.53 20.01
N TYR A 98 0.13 -0.04 19.03
CA TYR A 98 1.53 0.32 19.18
C TYR A 98 1.77 1.39 20.26
N TYR A 99 0.93 2.41 20.28
CA TYR A 99 0.91 3.40 21.36
C TYR A 99 0.64 2.76 22.73
N GLY A 100 -0.33 1.84 22.80
CA GLY A 100 -0.61 1.06 24.02
C GLY A 100 0.59 0.21 24.48
N HIS A 101 1.27 -0.47 23.56
CA HIS A 101 2.49 -1.24 23.85
C HIS A 101 3.60 -0.34 24.38
N ASN A 102 3.79 0.84 23.79
CA ASN A 102 4.77 1.82 24.28
C ASN A 102 4.44 2.28 25.71
N ILE A 103 3.18 2.62 26.01
CA ILE A 103 2.76 2.96 27.39
C ILE A 103 3.08 1.81 28.35
N LEU A 104 2.66 0.59 27.99
CA LEU A 104 2.83 -0.60 28.84
C LEU A 104 4.31 -0.83 29.17
N TRP A 105 5.17 -0.87 28.17
CA TRP A 105 6.58 -1.17 28.37
C TRP A 105 7.36 -0.01 28.97
N ASN A 106 6.96 1.23 28.73
CA ASN A 106 7.54 2.37 29.45
C ASN A 106 7.21 2.34 30.94
N LYS A 107 6.02 1.86 31.32
CA LYS A 107 5.66 1.66 32.73
C LYS A 107 6.42 0.48 33.36
N LEU A 108 6.48 -0.67 32.68
CA LEU A 108 7.10 -1.89 33.22
C LEU A 108 8.63 -1.83 33.21
N LEU A 109 9.22 -1.26 32.15
CA LEU A 109 10.66 -1.18 31.96
C LEU A 109 11.05 0.25 31.53
N LYS A 110 11.06 1.16 32.51
CA LYS A 110 11.46 2.55 32.30
C LYS A 110 12.83 2.63 31.60
N PRO A 111 12.92 3.26 30.42
CA PRO A 111 14.11 3.28 29.60
C PRO A 111 15.14 4.34 30.01
N THR A 112 15.57 4.29 31.28
CA THR A 112 16.49 5.28 31.89
C THR A 112 17.96 5.13 31.47
N THR A 113 18.35 3.99 30.90
CA THR A 113 19.71 3.72 30.40
C THR A 113 19.64 3.07 29.02
N THR A 114 20.74 3.11 28.25
CA THR A 114 20.80 2.46 26.92
C THR A 114 20.38 0.99 26.98
N LYS A 115 20.85 0.24 27.97
CA LYS A 115 20.50 -1.18 28.14
C LYS A 115 19.01 -1.38 28.42
N ARG A 116 18.39 -0.52 29.25
CA ARG A 116 16.94 -0.58 29.54
C ARG A 116 16.12 -0.14 28.34
N TYR A 117 16.57 0.87 27.59
CA TYR A 117 15.98 1.28 26.32
C TYR A 117 15.91 0.13 25.33
N VAL A 118 17.06 -0.52 25.03
CA VAL A 118 17.11 -1.63 24.08
C VAL A 118 16.18 -2.77 24.51
N LYS A 119 16.22 -3.16 25.79
CA LYS A 119 15.31 -4.19 26.31
C LYS A 119 13.84 -3.80 26.19
N ASN A 120 13.49 -2.55 26.52
CA ASN A 120 12.13 -2.03 26.38
C ASN A 120 11.66 -2.14 24.92
N ARG A 121 12.47 -1.69 23.96
CA ARG A 121 12.15 -1.79 22.53
C ARG A 121 12.00 -3.23 22.06
N ILE A 122 12.86 -4.15 22.50
CA ILE A 122 12.75 -5.58 22.18
C ILE A 122 11.41 -6.13 22.69
N PHE A 123 11.09 -5.91 23.96
CA PHE A 123 9.85 -6.43 24.53
C PHE A 123 8.60 -5.81 23.91
N ALA A 124 8.63 -4.51 23.59
CA ALA A 124 7.53 -3.84 22.87
C ALA A 124 7.31 -4.44 21.48
N ASN A 125 8.37 -4.76 20.73
CA ASN A 125 8.26 -5.42 19.42
C ASN A 125 7.83 -6.89 19.52
N ILE A 126 8.21 -7.61 20.57
CA ILE A 126 7.75 -8.99 20.78
C ILE A 126 6.26 -9.01 21.13
N SER A 127 5.80 -8.12 22.01
CA SER A 127 4.39 -8.08 22.39
C SER A 127 3.51 -7.53 21.26
N SER A 128 4.01 -6.58 20.48
CA SER A 128 3.29 -6.07 19.31
C SER A 128 3.11 -7.11 18.23
N LEU A 129 4.07 -8.02 18.03
CA LEU A 129 3.96 -9.09 17.03
C LEU A 129 2.72 -9.99 17.27
N ALA A 130 2.42 -10.29 18.53
CA ALA A 130 1.20 -11.03 18.88
C ALA A 130 -0.06 -10.24 18.53
N THR A 131 -0.04 -8.93 18.75
CA THR A 131 -1.14 -8.04 18.32
C THR A 131 -1.24 -7.98 16.80
N ASP A 132 -0.15 -7.78 16.08
CA ASP A 132 -0.12 -7.70 14.62
C ASP A 132 -0.71 -8.96 13.97
N TYR A 133 -0.38 -10.14 14.51
CA TYR A 133 -0.97 -11.40 14.07
C TYR A 133 -2.49 -11.44 14.25
N LEU A 134 -3.01 -10.95 15.38
CA LEU A 134 -4.45 -10.88 15.63
C LEU A 134 -5.12 -9.83 14.73
N LEU A 135 -4.51 -8.65 14.59
CA LEU A 135 -5.06 -7.55 13.80
C LEU A 135 -5.08 -7.87 12.31
N THR A 136 -4.21 -8.74 11.82
CA THR A 136 -4.17 -9.14 10.40
C THR A 136 -5.54 -9.58 9.87
N LYS A 137 -6.39 -10.18 10.72
CA LYS A 137 -7.71 -10.72 10.38
C LYS A 137 -8.89 -9.80 10.71
N LEU A 138 -8.62 -8.62 11.25
CA LEU A 138 -9.66 -7.69 11.62
C LEU A 138 -9.85 -6.65 10.50
N PRO A 139 -11.05 -6.06 10.40
CA PRO A 139 -11.23 -4.85 9.60
C PRO A 139 -10.20 -3.78 9.97
N TYR A 140 -9.66 -3.10 8.97
CA TYR A 140 -8.51 -2.18 9.10
C TYR A 140 -7.19 -2.86 9.51
N GLY A 141 -7.10 -4.18 9.41
CA GLY A 141 -5.88 -4.94 9.57
C GLY A 141 -5.01 -4.99 8.31
N TYR A 142 -3.96 -5.81 8.36
CA TYR A 142 -3.06 -6.03 7.23
C TYR A 142 -3.75 -6.68 6.02
N ALA A 143 -4.56 -7.73 6.22
CA ALA A 143 -5.26 -8.37 5.10
C ALA A 143 -6.37 -7.47 4.52
N TYR A 144 -7.10 -6.76 5.37
CA TYR A 144 -8.05 -5.72 4.93
C TYR A 144 -7.40 -4.69 4.03
N GLN A 145 -6.22 -4.19 4.42
CA GLN A 145 -5.47 -3.23 3.61
C GLN A 145 -5.12 -3.78 2.21
N HIS A 146 -4.80 -5.08 2.12
CA HIS A 146 -4.56 -5.76 0.84
C HIS A 146 -5.83 -5.78 -0.01
N GLU A 147 -6.91 -6.32 0.53
CA GLU A 147 -8.16 -6.51 -0.22
C GLU A 147 -8.83 -5.19 -0.64
N GLU A 148 -8.84 -4.20 0.25
CA GLU A 148 -9.48 -2.92 -0.06
C GLU A 148 -8.75 -2.10 -1.12
N PHE A 149 -7.46 -2.37 -1.37
CA PHE A 149 -6.77 -1.76 -2.50
C PHE A 149 -7.30 -2.31 -3.84
N HIS A 150 -7.61 -3.61 -3.92
CA HIS A 150 -8.32 -4.16 -5.08
C HIS A 150 -9.69 -3.53 -5.22
N ARG A 151 -10.46 -3.46 -4.12
CA ARG A 151 -11.81 -2.86 -4.11
C ARG A 151 -11.80 -1.39 -4.49
N SER A 152 -10.74 -0.65 -4.16
CA SER A 152 -10.57 0.74 -4.56
C SER A 152 -10.44 0.90 -6.07
N VAL A 153 -9.70 0.00 -6.75
CA VAL A 153 -9.58 0.03 -8.23
C VAL A 153 -10.93 -0.29 -8.87
N MET A 154 -11.67 -1.26 -8.33
CA MET A 154 -13.02 -1.61 -8.81
C MET A 154 -14.03 -0.47 -8.62
N ALA A 155 -14.01 0.20 -7.46
CA ALA A 155 -14.93 1.29 -7.14
C ALA A 155 -14.84 2.44 -8.15
N VAL A 156 -13.63 2.82 -8.55
CA VAL A 156 -13.37 3.88 -9.55
C VAL A 156 -14.03 3.57 -10.90
N ARG A 157 -14.37 2.30 -11.15
CA ARG A 157 -15.07 1.84 -12.37
C ARG A 157 -16.52 1.43 -12.10
N GLY A 158 -17.09 1.80 -10.95
CA GLY A 158 -18.47 1.47 -10.60
C GLY A 158 -18.72 -0.02 -10.36
N ILE A 159 -17.67 -0.81 -10.16
CA ILE A 159 -17.78 -2.26 -9.96
C ILE A 159 -17.97 -2.54 -8.46
N TYR A 160 -19.07 -3.21 -8.13
CA TYR A 160 -19.31 -3.65 -6.77
C TYR A 160 -18.42 -4.84 -6.41
N SER A 161 -17.96 -4.85 -5.17
CA SER A 161 -17.15 -5.92 -4.60
C SER A 161 -17.31 -5.97 -3.09
N TYR A 162 -16.90 -7.07 -2.48
CA TYR A 162 -17.00 -7.31 -1.05
C TYR A 162 -15.70 -7.92 -0.52
N ASP A 163 -15.16 -7.33 0.54
CA ASP A 163 -13.99 -7.87 1.26
C ASP A 163 -14.47 -8.90 2.29
N GLU A 164 -13.97 -10.13 2.17
CA GLU A 164 -14.31 -11.21 3.10
C GLU A 164 -13.68 -11.07 4.49
N VAL A 165 -12.81 -10.09 4.76
CA VAL A 165 -12.36 -9.77 6.12
C VAL A 165 -13.54 -9.48 7.05
N TRP A 166 -14.64 -8.96 6.49
CA TRP A 166 -15.87 -8.71 7.24
C TRP A 166 -16.62 -9.99 7.66
N GLU A 167 -16.25 -11.15 7.09
CA GLU A 167 -16.75 -12.47 7.48
C GLU A 167 -15.85 -13.08 8.57
N PHE A 168 -16.04 -12.59 9.80
CA PHE A 168 -15.32 -13.07 10.98
C PHE A 168 -15.33 -14.61 11.07
N GLY A 169 -14.14 -15.23 11.11
CA GLY A 169 -13.99 -16.68 11.24
C GLY A 169 -13.50 -17.40 9.99
N LYS A 170 -13.46 -16.74 8.81
CA LYS A 170 -12.68 -17.23 7.66
C LYS A 170 -11.17 -17.22 7.98
N GLY A 171 -10.44 -18.18 7.42
CA GLY A 171 -9.06 -18.56 7.80
C GLY A 171 -8.00 -17.50 7.54
N PHE A 172 -7.04 -17.77 6.65
CA PHE A 172 -6.11 -16.79 6.09
C PHE A 172 -6.37 -16.54 4.60
N ASP A 173 -7.27 -17.33 4.00
CA ASP A 173 -7.72 -17.19 2.62
C ASP A 173 -8.88 -16.21 2.65
N ILE A 174 -8.54 -14.93 2.59
CA ILE A 174 -9.47 -13.82 2.43
C ILE A 174 -9.50 -13.48 0.94
N ALA A 175 -10.69 -13.25 0.40
CA ALA A 175 -10.90 -12.96 -1.01
C ALA A 175 -11.69 -11.66 -1.19
N VAL A 176 -11.64 -11.10 -2.39
CA VAL A 176 -12.58 -10.07 -2.83
C VAL A 176 -13.62 -10.70 -3.74
N THR A 177 -14.84 -10.76 -3.23
CA THR A 177 -15.95 -11.50 -3.86
C THR A 177 -17.08 -10.58 -4.31
N ARG A 178 -18.17 -11.19 -4.81
CA ARG A 178 -19.37 -10.51 -5.33
C ARG A 178 -19.14 -9.63 -6.56
N VAL A 179 -18.08 -9.95 -7.31
CA VAL A 179 -17.78 -9.35 -8.62
C VAL A 179 -18.45 -10.19 -9.71
N LYS A 180 -19.09 -9.55 -10.70
CA LYS A 180 -19.70 -10.25 -11.83
C LYS A 180 -18.68 -10.52 -12.93
N ASP A 181 -18.93 -11.54 -13.75
CA ASP A 181 -18.05 -11.82 -14.90
C ASP A 181 -18.15 -10.70 -15.96
N GLU A 182 -19.35 -10.15 -16.15
CA GLU A 182 -19.60 -9.02 -17.07
C GLU A 182 -18.79 -7.77 -16.68
N ASP A 183 -18.64 -7.51 -15.38
CA ASP A 183 -17.84 -6.39 -14.88
C ASP A 183 -16.36 -6.57 -15.25
N LEU A 184 -15.82 -7.79 -15.11
CA LEU A 184 -14.42 -8.08 -15.46
C LEU A 184 -14.19 -8.08 -16.97
N ILE A 185 -15.15 -8.58 -17.76
CA ILE A 185 -15.14 -8.50 -19.23
C ILE A 185 -15.06 -7.04 -19.67
N ASN A 186 -15.98 -6.21 -19.19
CA ASN A 186 -16.02 -4.80 -19.55
C ASN A 186 -14.75 -4.09 -19.06
N LEU A 187 -14.25 -4.42 -17.86
CA LEU A 187 -13.02 -3.81 -17.31
C LEU A 187 -11.82 -4.13 -18.19
N LYS A 188 -11.66 -5.38 -18.61
CA LYS A 188 -10.58 -5.79 -19.52
C LYS A 188 -10.66 -5.05 -20.85
N LYS A 189 -11.87 -4.98 -21.42
CA LYS A 189 -12.11 -4.40 -22.74
C LYS A 189 -11.88 -2.88 -22.74
N ASP A 190 -12.46 -2.18 -21.78
CA ASP A 190 -12.53 -0.71 -21.80
C ASP A 190 -11.38 -0.07 -21.01
N HIS A 191 -10.85 -0.77 -20.01
CA HIS A 191 -9.82 -0.30 -19.08
C HIS A 191 -8.74 -1.36 -18.78
N PRO A 192 -8.03 -1.90 -19.79
CA PRO A 192 -7.10 -3.02 -19.60
C PRO A 192 -5.96 -2.73 -18.62
N ALA A 193 -5.51 -1.48 -18.52
CA ALA A 193 -4.49 -1.08 -17.55
C ALA A 193 -5.00 -1.13 -16.10
N ASP A 194 -6.29 -0.84 -15.87
CA ASP A 194 -6.92 -0.97 -14.56
C ASP A 194 -7.13 -2.45 -14.21
N LEU A 195 -7.44 -3.34 -15.16
CA LEU A 195 -7.46 -4.78 -14.87
C LEU A 195 -6.07 -5.28 -14.43
N VAL A 196 -5.00 -4.89 -15.12
CA VAL A 196 -3.64 -5.27 -14.70
C VAL A 196 -3.33 -4.69 -13.32
N ARG A 197 -3.64 -3.40 -13.10
CA ARG A 197 -3.44 -2.78 -11.79
C ARG A 197 -4.22 -3.50 -10.70
N LEU A 198 -5.46 -3.89 -10.99
CA LEU A 198 -6.35 -4.54 -10.06
C LEU A 198 -5.63 -5.73 -9.42
N SER A 199 -5.04 -6.65 -10.19
CA SER A 199 -4.31 -7.80 -9.63
C SER A 199 -3.02 -7.44 -8.86
N ALA A 200 -2.46 -6.24 -9.01
CA ALA A 200 -1.25 -5.81 -8.30
C ALA A 200 -1.56 -4.96 -7.04
N ALA A 201 -2.78 -4.45 -6.91
CA ALA A 201 -3.12 -3.39 -5.98
C ALA A 201 -2.97 -3.80 -4.50
N GLY A 202 -3.22 -5.06 -4.14
CA GLY A 202 -3.10 -5.51 -2.75
C GLY A 202 -1.71 -5.34 -2.16
N VAL A 203 -0.67 -5.79 -2.89
CA VAL A 203 0.73 -5.57 -2.50
C VAL A 203 1.12 -4.08 -2.57
N GLU A 204 0.55 -3.30 -3.49
CA GLU A 204 0.69 -1.83 -3.47
C GLU A 204 0.19 -1.26 -2.12
N GLY A 205 -0.94 -1.75 -1.61
CA GLY A 205 -1.52 -1.36 -0.33
C GLY A 205 -0.69 -1.72 0.88
N GLU A 206 -0.10 -2.92 0.90
CA GLU A 206 0.82 -3.34 1.96
C GLU A 206 2.02 -2.37 2.07
N TYR A 207 2.62 -2.00 0.94
CA TYR A 207 3.74 -1.08 0.94
C TYR A 207 3.35 0.37 1.23
N ALA A 208 2.15 0.81 0.82
CA ALA A 208 1.65 2.15 1.14
C ALA A 208 1.49 2.31 2.65
N TYR A 209 0.96 1.28 3.29
CA TYR A 209 0.86 1.18 4.73
C TYR A 209 2.23 1.22 5.42
N PHE A 210 3.21 0.45 4.93
CA PHE A 210 4.57 0.50 5.49
C PHE A 210 5.25 1.85 5.33
N GLN A 211 5.07 2.52 4.20
CA GLN A 211 5.59 3.87 4.01
C GLN A 211 5.00 4.82 5.06
N ARG A 212 3.68 4.75 5.29
CA ARG A 212 3.00 5.59 6.27
C ARG A 212 3.50 5.38 7.72
N ILE A 213 3.71 4.13 8.14
CA ILE A 213 4.28 3.80 9.46
C ILE A 213 5.73 4.29 9.59
N LYS A 214 6.54 4.18 8.52
CA LYS A 214 7.90 4.74 8.50
C LYS A 214 7.88 6.26 8.62
N GLU A 215 6.94 6.93 7.97
CA GLU A 215 6.74 8.38 8.10
C GLU A 215 6.43 8.78 9.55
N ASP A 216 5.51 8.09 10.25
CA ASP A 216 5.23 8.37 11.68
C ASP A 216 6.48 8.17 12.56
N ASN A 217 7.18 7.05 12.38
CA ASN A 217 8.37 6.74 13.16
C ASN A 217 9.52 7.72 12.91
N PHE A 218 9.72 8.11 11.65
CA PHE A 218 10.78 9.04 11.29
C PHE A 218 10.41 10.47 11.63
N PHE A 219 9.31 11.00 11.11
CA PHE A 219 8.97 12.42 11.20
C PHE A 219 8.44 12.81 12.58
N ASP A 220 7.59 11.97 13.17
CA ASP A 220 6.91 12.30 14.43
C ASP A 220 7.51 11.60 15.64
N ALA A 221 8.55 10.79 15.43
CA ALA A 221 9.22 10.02 16.48
C ALA A 221 8.22 9.17 17.28
N ALA A 222 7.21 8.63 16.59
CA ALA A 222 6.11 7.88 17.22
C ALA A 222 6.58 6.60 17.94
N GLY A 223 7.73 6.06 17.54
CA GLY A 223 8.37 4.92 18.19
C GLY A 223 7.53 3.65 18.14
N TYR A 224 6.75 3.44 17.09
CA TYR A 224 5.93 2.26 16.92
C TYR A 224 6.80 0.98 16.92
N PRO A 225 6.46 -0.03 17.74
CA PRO A 225 7.11 -1.34 17.71
C PRO A 225 6.61 -2.16 16.52
N SER A 226 6.90 -1.71 15.29
CA SER A 226 6.39 -2.29 14.05
C SER A 226 7.37 -3.23 13.34
N VAL A 227 8.49 -3.59 13.98
CA VAL A 227 9.56 -4.40 13.33
C VAL A 227 9.03 -5.75 12.87
N GLY A 228 8.26 -6.42 13.73
CA GLY A 228 7.70 -7.74 13.43
C GLY A 228 6.77 -7.71 12.22
N LEU A 229 5.81 -6.76 12.21
CA LEU A 229 4.93 -6.52 11.06
C LEU A 229 5.72 -6.21 9.77
N MET A 230 6.70 -5.32 9.82
CA MET A 230 7.49 -4.97 8.63
C MET A 230 8.23 -6.18 8.05
N ILE A 231 8.84 -7.02 8.91
CA ILE A 231 9.54 -8.24 8.46
C ILE A 231 8.55 -9.24 7.86
N LEU A 232 7.48 -9.57 8.60
CA LEU A 232 6.55 -10.61 8.20
C LEU A 232 5.73 -10.22 6.98
N GLY A 233 5.25 -8.97 6.92
CA GLY A 233 4.52 -8.50 5.76
C GLY A 233 5.39 -8.29 4.53
N THR A 234 6.66 -7.84 4.68
CA THR A 234 7.59 -7.83 3.53
C THR A 234 7.87 -9.25 3.03
N LEU A 235 8.02 -10.22 3.95
CA LEU A 235 8.17 -11.63 3.60
C LEU A 235 6.91 -12.18 2.92
N HIS A 236 5.72 -11.78 3.38
CA HIS A 236 4.44 -12.10 2.76
C HIS A 236 4.42 -11.62 1.30
N ALA A 237 4.57 -10.31 1.05
CA ALA A 237 4.58 -9.73 -0.29
C ALA A 237 5.57 -10.42 -1.23
N VAL A 238 6.81 -10.63 -0.78
CA VAL A 238 7.86 -11.31 -1.57
C VAL A 238 7.43 -12.73 -1.93
N ASN A 239 6.93 -13.50 -0.96
CA ASN A 239 6.49 -14.87 -1.21
C ASN A 239 5.26 -14.92 -2.11
N TYR A 240 4.33 -13.97 -1.93
CA TYR A 240 3.07 -13.89 -2.66
C TYR A 240 3.30 -13.61 -4.15
N VAL A 241 4.14 -12.62 -4.48
CA VAL A 241 4.55 -12.34 -5.87
C VAL A 241 5.26 -13.52 -6.52
N ASN A 242 6.07 -14.26 -5.77
CA ASN A 242 6.83 -15.40 -6.29
C ASN A 242 6.08 -16.74 -6.23
N LEU A 243 4.86 -16.77 -5.70
CA LEU A 243 4.10 -18.01 -5.50
C LEU A 243 3.75 -18.71 -6.82
N PRO A 244 3.37 -18.02 -7.92
CA PRO A 244 3.06 -18.67 -9.20
C PRO A 244 4.21 -19.47 -9.80
N LEU A 245 5.45 -19.17 -9.38
CA LEU A 245 6.66 -19.88 -9.82
C LEU A 245 6.94 -21.17 -9.04
N LYS A 246 6.13 -21.50 -8.03
CA LYS A 246 6.35 -22.69 -7.18
C LYS A 246 5.66 -23.92 -7.77
N PRO A 247 6.28 -25.13 -7.68
CA PRO A 247 5.68 -26.35 -8.22
C PRO A 247 4.29 -26.69 -7.67
N ARG A 248 3.98 -26.26 -6.44
CA ARG A 248 2.68 -26.50 -5.80
C ARG A 248 1.55 -25.60 -6.33
N PHE A 249 1.86 -24.52 -7.04
CA PHE A 249 0.90 -23.46 -7.36
C PHE A 249 -0.31 -23.96 -8.16
N ASN A 250 -0.09 -24.80 -9.17
CA ASN A 250 -1.18 -25.36 -9.96
C ASN A 250 -2.18 -26.13 -9.08
N ARG A 251 -1.71 -26.94 -8.12
CA ARG A 251 -2.59 -27.67 -7.20
C ARG A 251 -3.39 -26.74 -6.29
N ILE A 252 -2.80 -25.61 -5.88
CA ILE A 252 -3.53 -24.61 -5.10
C ILE A 252 -4.63 -24.00 -5.97
N THR A 253 -4.32 -23.65 -7.23
CA THR A 253 -5.30 -23.11 -8.18
C THR A 253 -6.42 -24.12 -8.48
N ASP A 254 -6.08 -25.40 -8.63
CA ASP A 254 -7.07 -26.48 -8.82
C ASP A 254 -8.02 -26.58 -7.62
N SER A 255 -7.52 -26.38 -6.40
CA SER A 255 -8.35 -26.36 -5.19
C SER A 255 -9.35 -25.21 -5.19
N ILE A 256 -8.94 -24.01 -5.62
CA ILE A 256 -9.84 -22.84 -5.75
C ILE A 256 -10.92 -23.13 -6.79
N LEU A 257 -10.51 -23.65 -7.97
CA LEU A 257 -11.43 -23.98 -9.06
C LEU A 257 -12.47 -25.03 -8.65
N ALA A 258 -12.09 -26.00 -7.81
CA ALA A 258 -13.02 -27.02 -7.33
C ALA A 258 -13.99 -26.48 -6.26
N HIS A 259 -13.55 -25.54 -5.41
CA HIS A 259 -14.35 -25.03 -4.30
C HIS A 259 -15.47 -24.08 -4.77
N ASP A 260 -15.17 -23.16 -5.70
CA ASP A 260 -16.10 -22.08 -6.08
C ASP A 260 -16.88 -22.35 -7.38
N GLN A 261 -17.07 -23.64 -7.70
CA GLN A 261 -17.53 -24.11 -9.01
C GLN A 261 -18.91 -23.58 -9.43
N ASN A 262 -19.83 -23.44 -8.48
CA ASN A 262 -21.26 -23.25 -8.77
C ASN A 262 -21.81 -21.87 -8.42
N ASP A 263 -20.99 -20.97 -7.87
CA ASP A 263 -21.43 -19.63 -7.45
C ASP A 263 -20.46 -18.56 -7.94
N ILE A 264 -20.88 -17.79 -8.94
CA ILE A 264 -20.07 -16.71 -9.54
C ILE A 264 -19.71 -15.63 -8.52
N LEU A 265 -20.64 -15.32 -7.60
CA LEU A 265 -20.49 -14.24 -6.64
C LEU A 265 -19.71 -14.66 -5.38
N ALA A 266 -19.57 -15.95 -5.10
CA ALA A 266 -18.72 -16.46 -4.04
C ALA A 266 -17.23 -16.54 -4.44
N ARG A 267 -16.93 -16.50 -5.74
CA ARG A 267 -15.55 -16.56 -6.25
C ARG A 267 -14.78 -15.29 -5.91
N ASP A 268 -13.50 -15.49 -5.63
CA ASP A 268 -12.54 -14.41 -5.73
C ASP A 268 -12.56 -13.79 -7.16
N PHE A 269 -12.30 -12.49 -7.26
CA PHE A 269 -12.32 -11.77 -8.52
C PHE A 269 -11.23 -12.24 -9.49
N THR A 270 -10.13 -12.83 -9.01
CA THR A 270 -9.00 -13.21 -9.88
C THR A 270 -8.33 -14.55 -9.53
N GLY A 271 -8.60 -15.12 -8.36
CA GLY A 271 -7.79 -16.17 -7.77
C GLY A 271 -6.47 -15.60 -7.25
N TYR A 272 -5.33 -16.15 -7.69
CA TYR A 272 -4.03 -15.62 -7.29
C TYR A 272 -3.59 -14.46 -8.19
N ASP A 273 -3.63 -13.26 -7.63
CA ASP A 273 -3.13 -11.99 -8.13
C ASP A 273 -1.99 -12.08 -9.15
N PHE A 274 -0.80 -12.54 -8.74
CA PHE A 274 0.40 -12.36 -9.55
C PHE A 274 0.50 -13.26 -10.78
N SER A 275 -0.32 -14.32 -10.82
CA SER A 275 -0.47 -15.13 -12.03
C SER A 275 -1.36 -14.43 -13.06
N ALA A 276 -2.47 -13.83 -12.61
CA ALA A 276 -3.35 -13.04 -13.46
C ALA A 276 -2.67 -11.73 -13.89
N TRP A 277 -2.02 -11.03 -12.96
CA TRP A 277 -1.26 -9.80 -13.22
C TRP A 277 -0.29 -9.98 -14.37
N VAL A 278 0.60 -10.98 -14.32
CA VAL A 278 1.60 -11.17 -15.38
C VAL A 278 0.96 -11.64 -16.69
N TYR A 279 -0.12 -12.42 -16.62
CA TYR A 279 -0.87 -12.87 -17.79
C TYR A 279 -1.49 -11.68 -18.53
N ASP A 280 -2.26 -10.84 -17.82
CA ASP A 280 -2.92 -9.67 -18.38
C ASP A 280 -1.94 -8.59 -18.83
N LEU A 281 -0.83 -8.44 -18.11
CA LEU A 281 0.26 -7.55 -18.48
C LEU A 281 0.83 -7.88 -19.87
N HIS A 282 0.91 -9.18 -20.21
CA HIS A 282 1.38 -9.65 -21.51
C HIS A 282 0.28 -9.73 -22.57
N ARG A 283 -1.00 -9.76 -22.15
CA ARG A 283 -2.16 -9.94 -23.01
C ARG A 283 -3.20 -8.83 -22.79
N PRO A 284 -2.85 -7.55 -23.00
CA PRO A 284 -3.74 -6.44 -22.66
C PRO A 284 -5.00 -6.38 -23.53
N TYR A 285 -4.98 -6.95 -24.74
CA TYR A 285 -6.08 -6.90 -25.71
C TYR A 285 -6.81 -8.24 -25.90
N GLU A 286 -6.37 -9.29 -25.21
CA GLU A 286 -7.10 -10.55 -25.23
C GLU A 286 -8.44 -10.35 -24.51
N PRO A 287 -9.58 -10.71 -25.14
CA PRO A 287 -10.87 -10.74 -24.47
C PRO A 287 -10.80 -11.52 -23.15
N TYR A 288 -11.52 -11.07 -22.12
CA TYR A 288 -11.47 -11.72 -20.82
C TYR A 288 -12.06 -13.15 -20.86
N GLU A 289 -13.00 -13.35 -21.77
CA GLU A 289 -13.71 -14.60 -22.05
C GLU A 289 -12.78 -15.71 -22.59
N ASP A 290 -11.67 -15.33 -23.23
CA ASP A 290 -10.70 -16.28 -23.80
C ASP A 290 -9.96 -17.08 -22.71
N ARG A 291 -10.12 -16.73 -21.43
CA ARG A 291 -9.69 -17.57 -20.30
C ARG A 291 -10.41 -18.92 -20.23
N GLY A 292 -11.56 -19.02 -20.91
CA GLY A 292 -12.40 -20.21 -20.99
C GLY A 292 -13.42 -20.30 -19.86
N GLU A 293 -14.28 -21.30 -19.98
CA GLU A 293 -15.33 -21.57 -18.99
C GLU A 293 -14.76 -22.19 -17.70
N TRP A 294 -15.46 -21.96 -16.59
CA TRP A 294 -15.13 -22.59 -15.32
C TRP A 294 -15.20 -24.12 -15.44
N PRO A 295 -14.14 -24.87 -15.10
CA PRO A 295 -14.14 -26.32 -15.29
C PRO A 295 -15.28 -27.01 -14.53
N GLY A 296 -16.24 -27.58 -15.27
CA GLY A 296 -17.43 -28.24 -14.72
C GLY A 296 -18.45 -27.31 -14.06
N GLY A 297 -18.22 -25.99 -14.08
CA GLY A 297 -19.06 -24.98 -13.43
C GLY A 297 -19.71 -24.03 -14.43
N ILE A 298 -20.11 -22.86 -13.95
CA ILE A 298 -20.72 -21.79 -14.75
C ILE A 298 -19.79 -20.58 -14.85
N GLY A 299 -19.91 -19.74 -15.89
CA GLY A 299 -19.15 -18.49 -16.01
C GLY A 299 -17.67 -18.67 -16.37
N ILE A 300 -16.89 -17.58 -16.27
CA ILE A 300 -15.51 -17.48 -16.75
C ILE A 300 -14.53 -18.04 -15.71
N ARG A 301 -13.51 -18.75 -16.19
CA ARG A 301 -12.36 -19.20 -15.40
C ARG A 301 -11.44 -18.01 -15.08
N ARG A 302 -11.72 -17.33 -13.96
CA ARG A 302 -10.92 -16.19 -13.50
C ARG A 302 -9.47 -16.57 -13.13
N PRO A 303 -9.21 -17.65 -12.37
CA PRO A 303 -7.85 -18.01 -11.95
C PRO A 303 -6.96 -18.47 -13.10
N ILE A 304 -5.74 -17.91 -13.17
CA ILE A 304 -4.69 -18.32 -14.09
C ILE A 304 -3.73 -19.31 -13.41
N LYS A 305 -3.50 -20.46 -14.01
CA LYS A 305 -2.54 -21.45 -13.47
C LYS A 305 -1.12 -21.07 -13.84
N GLY A 306 -0.14 -21.56 -13.07
CA GLY A 306 1.28 -21.43 -13.42
C GLY A 306 1.63 -22.17 -14.73
N SER A 307 0.86 -23.19 -15.10
CA SER A 307 0.96 -23.86 -16.42
C SER A 307 0.43 -23.02 -17.58
N ASP A 308 -0.42 -22.03 -17.31
CA ASP A 308 -0.99 -21.16 -18.35
C ASP A 308 -0.01 -20.02 -18.71
N LEU A 309 1.03 -19.84 -17.89
CA LEU A 309 2.09 -18.86 -18.12
C LEU A 309 3.14 -19.40 -19.10
N THR A 310 3.47 -18.59 -20.10
CA THR A 310 4.61 -18.82 -20.99
C THR A 310 5.94 -18.66 -20.23
N GLU A 311 7.03 -19.16 -20.79
CA GLU A 311 8.35 -18.96 -20.17
C GLU A 311 8.75 -17.48 -20.11
N GLU A 312 8.38 -16.66 -21.11
CA GLU A 312 8.61 -15.21 -21.07
C GLU A 312 7.89 -14.54 -19.89
N MET A 313 6.62 -14.90 -19.68
CA MET A 313 5.84 -14.41 -18.52
C MET A 313 6.48 -14.82 -17.20
N LYS A 314 6.92 -16.08 -17.08
CA LYS A 314 7.59 -16.59 -15.87
C LYS A 314 8.92 -15.90 -15.62
N ASP A 315 9.69 -15.61 -16.68
CA ASP A 315 10.97 -14.92 -16.58
C ASP A 315 10.78 -13.48 -16.09
N PHE A 316 9.79 -12.76 -16.63
CA PHE A 316 9.46 -11.42 -16.13
C PHE A 316 8.92 -11.46 -14.69
N LEU A 317 8.06 -12.42 -14.36
CA LEU A 317 7.57 -12.60 -12.99
C LEU A 317 8.71 -12.89 -12.01
N ARG A 318 9.72 -13.67 -12.43
CA ARG A 318 10.92 -13.94 -11.62
C ARG A 318 11.76 -12.69 -11.43
N GLU A 319 11.89 -11.85 -12.47
CA GLU A 319 12.54 -10.54 -12.36
C GLU A 319 11.80 -9.65 -11.35
N ALA A 320 10.51 -9.41 -11.56
CA ALA A 320 9.68 -8.58 -10.67
C ALA A 320 9.66 -9.12 -9.23
N GLY A 321 9.53 -10.44 -9.07
CA GLY A 321 9.59 -11.12 -7.78
C GLY A 321 10.94 -11.06 -7.09
N THR A 322 12.04 -10.98 -7.85
CA THR A 322 13.39 -10.75 -7.30
C THR A 322 13.54 -9.30 -6.85
N MET A 323 12.96 -8.35 -7.59
CA MET A 323 13.00 -6.93 -7.21
C MET A 323 12.26 -6.67 -5.89
N GLN A 324 11.27 -7.48 -5.52
CA GLN A 324 10.59 -7.39 -4.22
C GLN A 324 11.54 -7.48 -3.02
N TYR A 325 12.70 -8.14 -3.15
CA TYR A 325 13.69 -8.20 -2.06
C TYR A 325 14.32 -6.84 -1.74
N LEU A 326 14.23 -5.86 -2.63
CA LEU A 326 14.63 -4.48 -2.32
C LEU A 326 13.87 -3.93 -1.11
N ASN A 327 12.60 -4.34 -0.92
CA ASN A 327 11.78 -3.88 0.20
C ASN A 327 12.35 -4.29 1.58
N PHE A 328 13.30 -5.24 1.64
CA PHE A 328 14.04 -5.57 2.87
C PHE A 328 15.17 -4.59 3.21
N ILE A 329 15.58 -3.74 2.27
CA ILE A 329 16.73 -2.84 2.43
C ILE A 329 16.22 -1.52 3.02
N SER A 330 16.12 -1.50 4.35
CA SER A 330 15.57 -0.39 5.12
C SER A 330 16.00 -0.49 6.59
N PRO A 331 16.65 0.51 7.21
CA PRO A 331 16.98 0.49 8.64
C PRO A 331 15.75 0.34 9.55
N PHE A 332 14.57 0.77 9.09
CA PHE A 332 13.30 0.57 9.81
C PHE A 332 12.98 -0.91 10.10
N ILE A 333 13.42 -1.85 9.24
CA ILE A 333 13.19 -3.29 9.40
C ILE A 333 13.94 -3.88 10.59
N VAL A 334 14.97 -3.18 11.09
CA VAL A 334 15.69 -3.55 12.32
C VAL A 334 15.42 -2.58 13.47
N GLY A 335 14.38 -1.75 13.34
CA GLY A 335 13.96 -0.79 14.37
C GLY A 335 14.83 0.44 14.49
N ILE A 336 15.66 0.76 13.48
CA ILE A 336 16.41 2.01 13.41
C ILE A 336 15.54 3.03 12.68
N ASN A 337 14.86 3.87 13.45
CA ASN A 337 13.92 4.85 12.91
C ASN A 337 14.60 6.16 12.49
N GLN A 338 15.73 6.54 13.09
CA GLN A 338 16.44 7.79 12.78
C GLN A 338 17.96 7.60 12.84
N LEU A 339 18.68 8.10 11.82
CA LEU A 339 20.14 8.19 11.79
C LEU A 339 20.54 9.67 11.85
N GLN A 340 21.13 10.11 12.95
CA GLN A 340 21.58 11.50 13.11
C GLN A 340 23.03 11.63 12.67
N LEU A 341 23.31 12.54 11.73
CA LEU A 341 24.69 12.90 11.33
C LEU A 341 25.23 14.06 12.16
N ASN A 342 24.38 15.03 12.50
CA ASN A 342 24.68 16.15 13.39
C ASN A 342 23.37 16.73 13.96
N ASP A 343 23.46 17.76 14.81
CA ASP A 343 22.31 18.35 15.51
C ASP A 343 21.23 18.90 14.56
N ASN A 344 21.58 19.21 13.33
CA ASN A 344 20.71 19.82 12.32
C ASN A 344 20.36 18.87 11.17
N PHE A 345 20.85 17.62 11.18
CA PHE A 345 20.63 16.69 10.08
C PHE A 345 20.42 15.26 10.57
N THR A 346 19.19 14.79 10.38
CA THR A 346 18.78 13.40 10.61
C THR A 346 18.20 12.85 9.32
N PHE A 347 18.54 11.61 9.01
CA PHE A 347 18.05 10.94 7.81
C PHE A 347 17.70 9.48 8.06
N ASN A 348 16.97 8.89 7.12
CA ASN A 348 16.79 7.46 7.00
C ASN A 348 16.47 7.13 5.53
N PHE A 349 16.43 5.85 5.17
CA PHE A 349 16.08 5.46 3.82
C PHE A 349 15.35 4.12 3.77
N ALA A 350 14.63 3.87 2.70
CA ALA A 350 14.09 2.55 2.38
C ALA A 350 14.10 2.34 0.87
N LEU A 351 14.60 1.19 0.41
CA LEU A 351 14.38 0.81 -0.98
C LEU A 351 12.99 0.21 -1.13
N LYS A 352 12.42 0.36 -2.32
CA LYS A 352 11.11 -0.18 -2.66
C LYS A 352 11.04 -0.73 -4.07
N SER A 353 10.25 -1.79 -4.23
CA SER A 353 9.86 -2.35 -5.52
C SER A 353 8.38 -2.70 -5.48
N ILE A 354 7.61 -2.15 -6.42
CA ILE A 354 6.15 -2.19 -6.37
C ILE A 354 5.64 -2.61 -7.75
N PRO A 355 4.88 -3.71 -7.86
CA PRO A 355 4.21 -4.08 -9.11
C PRO A 355 3.20 -2.99 -9.52
N THR A 356 3.03 -2.79 -10.82
CA THR A 356 2.20 -1.72 -11.41
C THR A 356 1.42 -2.23 -12.62
N SER A 357 0.57 -1.39 -13.20
CA SER A 357 -0.18 -1.67 -14.45
C SER A 357 0.70 -1.93 -15.68
N PHE A 358 1.99 -1.54 -15.64
CA PHE A 358 2.89 -1.59 -16.78
C PHE A 358 4.21 -2.34 -16.52
N GLY A 359 4.29 -3.10 -15.43
CA GLY A 359 5.52 -3.74 -14.96
C GLY A 359 5.76 -3.38 -13.50
N TYR A 360 6.88 -2.77 -13.13
CA TYR A 360 7.11 -2.40 -11.74
C TYR A 360 7.81 -1.05 -11.59
N TYR A 361 7.57 -0.38 -10.47
CA TYR A 361 8.38 0.71 -9.98
C TYR A 361 9.51 0.13 -9.11
N SER A 362 10.73 0.65 -9.24
CA SER A 362 11.80 0.42 -8.27
C SER A 362 12.50 1.71 -7.90
N GLY A 363 12.81 1.91 -6.62
CA GLY A 363 13.38 3.17 -6.16
C GLY A 363 13.76 3.18 -4.69
N ALA A 364 14.02 4.39 -4.18
CA ALA A 364 14.40 4.67 -2.81
C ALA A 364 13.59 5.84 -2.26
N ASP A 365 13.15 5.71 -1.02
CA ASP A 365 12.61 6.77 -0.19
C ASP A 365 13.71 7.28 0.73
N LEU A 366 13.97 8.59 0.68
CA LEU A 366 14.93 9.29 1.52
C LEU A 366 14.18 10.20 2.49
N TYR A 367 14.20 9.82 3.76
CA TYR A 367 13.58 10.56 4.83
C TYR A 367 14.59 11.53 5.41
N LEU A 368 14.27 12.82 5.47
CA LEU A 368 15.20 13.88 5.82
C LEU A 368 14.58 14.84 6.84
N LYS A 369 15.31 15.13 7.90
CA LYS A 369 15.08 16.27 8.80
C LYS A 369 16.28 17.19 8.72
N ILE A 370 16.08 18.37 8.13
CA ILE A 370 17.12 19.39 7.98
C ILE A 370 16.70 20.61 8.81
N ASN A 371 17.39 20.86 9.91
CA ASN A 371 16.95 21.78 10.96
C ASN A 371 15.54 21.36 11.45
N GLN A 372 14.55 22.25 11.29
CA GLN A 372 13.14 22.00 11.62
C GLN A 372 12.31 21.54 10.41
N ARG A 373 12.91 21.33 9.23
CA ARG A 373 12.19 20.96 8.01
C ARG A 373 12.14 19.45 7.87
N LYS A 374 10.94 18.92 7.64
CA LYS A 374 10.66 17.50 7.37
C LYS A 374 10.45 17.31 5.86
N LEU A 375 11.26 16.46 5.25
CA LEU A 375 11.26 16.21 3.81
C LEU A 375 11.32 14.71 3.52
N LEU A 376 10.46 14.23 2.63
CA LEU A 376 10.57 12.92 1.99
C LEU A 376 10.89 13.14 0.51
N LEU A 377 11.97 12.54 0.04
CA LEU A 377 12.36 12.50 -1.37
C LEU A 377 12.33 11.05 -1.85
N SER A 378 11.46 10.76 -2.81
CA SER A 378 11.41 9.46 -3.48
C SER A 378 12.04 9.58 -4.86
N LEU A 379 13.01 8.72 -5.16
CA LEU A 379 13.67 8.64 -6.45
C LEU A 379 13.55 7.22 -6.99
N GLY A 380 13.20 7.06 -8.26
CA GLY A 380 13.10 5.73 -8.82
C GLY A 380 12.89 5.70 -10.33
N ALA A 381 12.54 4.50 -10.80
CA ALA A 381 12.26 4.25 -12.19
C ALA A 381 11.07 3.30 -12.37
N ASN A 382 10.19 3.66 -13.30
CA ASN A 382 9.13 2.84 -13.86
C ASN A 382 9.73 1.92 -14.93
N ARG A 383 9.63 0.60 -14.70
CA ARG A 383 10.14 -0.44 -15.58
C ARG A 383 9.00 -1.17 -16.27
N SER A 384 9.14 -1.32 -17.57
CA SER A 384 8.32 -2.18 -18.44
C SER A 384 9.24 -3.09 -19.26
N LYS A 385 8.71 -3.84 -20.23
CA LYS A 385 9.54 -4.69 -21.10
C LYS A 385 10.64 -3.88 -21.81
N ASN A 386 10.21 -2.76 -22.41
CA ASN A 386 11.04 -2.01 -23.37
C ASN A 386 11.60 -0.72 -22.78
N LEU A 387 11.04 -0.22 -21.67
CA LEU A 387 11.37 1.10 -21.13
C LEU A 387 11.76 1.05 -19.66
N THR A 388 12.73 1.87 -19.29
CA THR A 388 13.08 2.24 -17.90
C THR A 388 13.02 3.76 -17.82
N LEU A 389 12.11 4.29 -17.02
CA LEU A 389 11.72 5.70 -17.08
C LEU A 389 11.77 6.34 -15.69
N PRO A 390 12.34 7.54 -15.53
CA PRO A 390 12.55 8.14 -14.22
C PRO A 390 11.25 8.59 -13.54
N SER A 391 11.27 8.62 -12.21
CA SER A 391 10.22 9.14 -11.34
C SER A 391 10.84 9.84 -10.13
N ILE A 392 10.25 10.96 -9.71
CA ILE A 392 10.65 11.72 -8.53
C ILE A 392 9.42 12.23 -7.80
N ASP A 393 9.38 11.99 -6.49
CA ASP A 393 8.36 12.55 -5.59
C ASP A 393 9.04 13.33 -4.47
N LEU A 394 8.45 14.47 -4.11
CA LEU A 394 8.97 15.37 -3.08
C LEU A 394 7.81 15.75 -2.16
N ALA A 395 7.96 15.47 -0.87
CA ALA A 395 6.98 15.84 0.15
C ALA A 395 7.61 16.67 1.25
N PHE A 396 7.03 17.83 1.53
CA PHE A 396 7.37 18.69 2.67
C PHE A 396 6.25 18.62 3.70
N TYR A 397 6.62 18.42 4.97
CA TYR A 397 5.67 18.29 6.06
C TYR A 397 5.81 19.42 7.08
N ASP A 398 4.70 19.73 7.75
CA ASP A 398 4.60 20.67 8.87
C ASP A 398 5.16 22.07 8.56
N PHE A 399 4.88 22.60 7.37
CA PHE A 399 5.22 23.98 7.07
C PHE A 399 4.25 24.92 7.79
N GLN A 400 4.79 25.73 8.72
CA GLN A 400 4.04 26.77 9.43
C GLN A 400 4.24 28.14 8.77
N PRO A 401 3.17 28.78 8.27
CA PRO A 401 3.24 30.15 7.76
C PRO A 401 3.65 31.14 8.86
N LYS A 402 4.43 32.16 8.49
CA LYS A 402 4.76 33.25 9.41
C LYS A 402 3.47 33.93 9.88
N ASN A 403 3.34 34.10 11.19
CA ASN A 403 2.19 34.72 11.88
C ASN A 403 0.93 33.85 12.01
N ASN A 404 0.99 32.53 11.81
CA ASN A 404 -0.14 31.65 12.09
C ASN A 404 0.29 30.27 12.62
N ASP A 405 0.51 30.18 13.93
CA ASP A 405 0.95 28.96 14.61
C ASP A 405 -0.14 27.86 14.65
N ARG A 406 -1.39 28.19 14.28
CA ARG A 406 -2.50 27.23 14.21
C ARG A 406 -2.62 26.55 12.86
N LEU A 407 -1.92 27.02 11.84
CA LEU A 407 -1.98 26.48 10.49
C LEU A 407 -0.69 25.72 10.16
N ASN A 408 -0.82 24.44 9.82
CA ASN A 408 0.25 23.63 9.25
C ASN A 408 -0.12 23.27 7.81
N LEU A 409 0.87 23.29 6.93
CA LEU A 409 0.72 22.94 5.52
C LEU A 409 1.68 21.79 5.19
N ASP A 410 1.15 20.74 4.57
CA ASP A 410 1.98 19.75 3.88
C ASP A 410 1.86 19.97 2.37
N PHE A 411 2.95 19.72 1.64
CA PHE A 411 3.01 19.85 0.19
C PHE A 411 3.61 18.58 -0.39
N LYS A 412 3.01 18.02 -1.44
CA LYS A 412 3.63 16.94 -2.22
C LYS A 412 3.63 17.26 -3.70
N LEU A 413 4.72 16.93 -4.38
CA LEU A 413 4.91 17.09 -5.81
C LEU A 413 5.47 15.79 -6.37
N ALA A 414 4.86 15.26 -7.41
CA ALA A 414 5.35 14.07 -8.11
C ALA A 414 5.51 14.36 -9.60
N LEU A 415 6.60 13.90 -10.19
CA LEU A 415 6.90 13.98 -11.61
C LEU A 415 7.41 12.63 -12.08
N TRP A 416 6.82 12.08 -13.15
CA TRP A 416 7.25 10.78 -13.64
C TRP A 416 7.14 10.67 -15.15
N LEU A 417 7.94 9.75 -15.69
CA LEU A 417 7.73 9.18 -17.02
C LEU A 417 7.28 7.72 -16.85
N GLN A 418 6.33 7.31 -17.69
CA GLN A 418 5.78 5.95 -17.69
C GLN A 418 5.56 5.47 -19.14
N PRO A 419 5.40 4.17 -19.38
CA PRO A 419 5.06 3.65 -20.70
C PRO A 419 3.75 4.25 -21.21
N LYS A 420 3.68 4.60 -22.50
CA LYS A 420 2.48 5.18 -23.11
C LYS A 420 1.29 4.25 -22.91
N ASN A 421 0.15 4.82 -22.49
CA ASN A 421 -1.07 4.10 -22.13
C ASN A 421 -0.89 3.04 -21.02
N GLN A 422 0.23 3.07 -20.29
CA GLN A 422 0.57 2.09 -19.26
C GLN A 422 0.66 0.66 -19.81
N TYR A 423 1.05 0.49 -21.07
CA TYR A 423 1.22 -0.84 -21.64
C TYR A 423 2.64 -1.37 -21.46
N PHE A 424 2.73 -2.64 -21.06
CA PHE A 424 3.99 -3.33 -20.78
C PHE A 424 4.97 -3.35 -21.95
N PHE A 425 4.44 -3.48 -23.17
CA PHE A 425 5.24 -3.55 -24.41
C PHE A 425 5.37 -2.20 -25.13
N ALA A 426 4.88 -1.09 -24.55
CA ALA A 426 5.01 0.22 -25.18
C ALA A 426 6.49 0.59 -25.41
N THR A 427 6.78 1.16 -26.58
CA THR A 427 8.12 1.65 -26.96
C THR A 427 8.27 3.16 -26.78
N ASN A 428 7.16 3.85 -26.50
CA ASN A 428 7.11 5.29 -26.25
C ASN A 428 6.72 5.56 -24.80
N SER A 429 7.17 6.69 -24.26
CA SER A 429 6.80 7.17 -22.93
C SER A 429 5.69 8.22 -22.96
N SER A 430 5.06 8.42 -21.81
CA SER A 430 4.18 9.54 -21.49
C SER A 430 4.57 10.12 -20.14
N GLY A 431 4.55 11.44 -20.01
CA GLY A 431 4.80 12.11 -18.72
C GLY A 431 3.55 12.20 -17.86
N GLY A 432 3.76 12.24 -16.55
CA GLY A 432 2.73 12.50 -15.57
C GLY A 432 3.21 13.38 -14.43
N PHE A 433 2.26 14.00 -13.75
CA PHE A 433 2.47 14.97 -12.69
C PHE A 433 1.36 14.88 -11.65
N SER A 434 1.71 15.12 -10.39
CA SER A 434 0.72 15.47 -9.37
C SER A 434 1.23 16.51 -8.39
N ALA A 435 0.29 17.28 -7.85
CA ALA A 435 0.52 18.25 -6.79
C ALA A 435 -0.55 18.07 -5.72
N LEU A 436 -0.13 18.11 -4.47
CA LEU A 436 -0.99 18.00 -3.30
C LEU A 436 -0.65 19.11 -2.32
N VAL A 437 -1.69 19.72 -1.74
CA VAL A 437 -1.58 20.63 -0.60
C VAL A 437 -2.52 20.15 0.48
N GLN A 438 -2.00 19.96 1.69
CA GLN A 438 -2.78 19.55 2.85
C GLN A 438 -2.73 20.61 3.95
N PRO A 439 -3.62 21.62 3.95
CA PRO A 439 -3.78 22.47 5.11
C PRO A 439 -4.38 21.71 6.29
N SER A 440 -3.86 22.00 7.49
CA SER A 440 -4.42 21.54 8.76
C SER A 440 -4.48 22.68 9.76
N PHE A 441 -5.67 22.90 10.32
CA PHE A 441 -5.97 24.00 11.22
C PHE A 441 -6.28 23.47 12.63
N GLN A 442 -5.52 23.96 13.60
CA GLN A 442 -5.65 23.58 14.99
C GLN A 442 -6.88 24.23 15.63
N LEU A 443 -7.88 23.41 15.97
CA LEU A 443 -9.10 23.84 16.67
C LEU A 443 -8.88 23.90 18.19
N SER A 444 -8.10 22.96 18.72
CA SER A 444 -7.71 22.90 20.12
C SER A 444 -6.32 22.28 20.26
N LYS A 445 -5.81 22.15 21.49
CA LYS A 445 -4.50 21.52 21.75
C LYS A 445 -4.36 20.11 21.14
N ASN A 446 -5.47 19.41 20.95
CA ASN A 446 -5.49 17.99 20.58
C ASN A 446 -6.32 17.70 19.33
N ILE A 447 -7.04 18.68 18.79
CA ILE A 447 -7.94 18.47 17.65
C ILE A 447 -7.58 19.47 16.57
N SER A 448 -7.37 18.96 15.36
CA SER A 448 -7.23 19.77 14.15
C SER A 448 -8.20 19.27 13.09
N ILE A 449 -8.66 20.18 12.24
CA ILE A 449 -9.32 19.83 10.99
C ILE A 449 -8.27 19.88 9.88
N TYR A 450 -8.33 18.96 8.91
CA TYR A 450 -7.44 18.99 7.76
C TYR A 450 -8.23 18.84 6.47
N SER A 451 -7.71 19.42 5.40
CA SER A 451 -8.16 19.15 4.04
C SER A 451 -6.96 18.73 3.21
N ASP A 452 -7.13 17.78 2.29
CA ASP A 452 -6.16 17.34 1.31
C ASP A 452 -6.71 17.70 -0.07
N LEU A 453 -6.00 18.54 -0.82
CA LEU A 453 -6.36 18.93 -2.18
C LEU A 453 -5.27 18.44 -3.13
N GLN A 454 -5.62 17.50 -4.00
CA GLN A 454 -4.69 16.90 -4.95
C GLN A 454 -5.19 17.05 -6.38
N TYR A 455 -4.30 17.43 -7.29
CA TYR A 455 -4.49 17.27 -8.72
C TYR A 455 -3.45 16.30 -9.28
N LYS A 456 -3.87 15.39 -10.14
CA LYS A 456 -3.02 14.37 -10.76
C LYS A 456 -3.40 14.23 -12.23
N THR A 457 -2.40 14.14 -13.11
CA THR A 457 -2.61 13.81 -14.52
C THR A 457 -2.84 12.31 -14.73
N LYS A 458 -3.09 11.87 -15.96
CA LYS A 458 -3.15 10.44 -16.29
C LYS A 458 -1.84 9.74 -15.92
N GLY A 459 -1.95 8.51 -15.42
CA GLY A 459 -0.83 7.63 -15.07
C GLY A 459 -0.95 6.95 -13.72
N TRP A 460 -0.02 6.06 -13.41
CA TRP A 460 0.05 5.41 -12.11
C TRP A 460 0.75 6.32 -11.10
N GLN A 461 0.13 6.49 -9.93
CA GLN A 461 0.74 7.10 -8.75
C GLN A 461 0.48 6.18 -7.57
N PHE A 462 1.54 5.91 -6.81
CA PHE A 462 1.49 5.05 -5.63
C PHE A 462 0.43 5.51 -4.62
N GLY A 463 -0.48 4.62 -4.24
CA GLY A 463 -1.53 4.87 -3.23
C GLY A 463 -2.68 5.76 -3.72
N ASN A 464 -2.77 6.07 -5.02
CA ASN A 464 -3.90 6.79 -5.61
C ASN A 464 -4.67 5.83 -6.55
N PRO A 465 -5.98 5.60 -6.35
CA PRO A 465 -6.71 4.56 -7.09
C PRO A 465 -6.92 4.90 -8.58
N TYR A 466 -6.79 6.16 -8.99
CA TYR A 466 -7.09 6.60 -10.35
C TYR A 466 -5.88 6.46 -11.28
N LEU A 467 -6.05 5.72 -12.38
CA LEU A 467 -5.14 5.79 -13.52
C LEU A 467 -5.43 6.98 -14.44
N ASP A 468 -6.67 7.46 -14.45
CA ASP A 468 -7.04 8.68 -15.15
C ASP A 468 -6.56 9.95 -14.40
N SER A 469 -6.69 11.10 -15.07
CA SER A 469 -6.48 12.39 -14.42
C SER A 469 -7.62 12.64 -13.44
N ASN A 470 -7.30 13.12 -12.25
CA ASN A 470 -8.30 13.40 -11.25
C ASN A 470 -7.95 14.66 -10.44
N PHE A 471 -9.00 15.26 -9.87
CA PHE A 471 -8.87 16.20 -8.77
C PHE A 471 -9.52 15.56 -7.54
N SER A 472 -8.76 15.37 -6.48
CA SER A 472 -9.23 14.82 -5.23
C SER A 472 -9.28 15.88 -4.14
N ALA A 473 -10.34 15.83 -3.33
CA ALA A 473 -10.49 16.66 -2.15
C ALA A 473 -10.91 15.78 -0.97
N ARG A 474 -10.08 15.74 0.08
CA ARG A 474 -10.40 15.08 1.35
C ARG A 474 -10.62 16.11 2.44
N LEU A 475 -11.51 15.80 3.39
CA LEU A 475 -11.71 16.55 4.62
C LEU A 475 -11.78 15.58 5.79
N GLY A 476 -11.14 15.91 6.90
CA GLY A 476 -11.18 15.05 8.08
C GLY A 476 -10.66 15.71 9.35
N LEU A 477 -10.52 14.90 10.39
CA LEU A 477 -10.04 15.32 11.71
C LEU A 477 -8.70 14.64 12.03
N LYS A 478 -7.82 15.39 12.69
CA LYS A 478 -6.63 14.87 13.36
C LYS A 478 -6.86 14.98 14.87
N ILE A 479 -6.74 13.89 15.61
CA ILE A 479 -6.91 13.86 17.06
C ILE A 479 -5.63 13.33 17.69
N ARG A 480 -4.92 14.16 18.45
CA ARG A 480 -3.65 13.80 19.09
C ARG A 480 -3.86 13.34 20.52
N THR A 481 -3.19 12.27 20.93
CA THR A 481 -3.15 11.85 22.34
C THR A 481 -2.61 12.97 23.22
N LEU A 482 -3.17 13.12 24.42
CA LEU A 482 -2.59 13.97 25.45
C LEU A 482 -1.25 13.35 25.87
N ASN A 483 -0.19 14.15 25.97
CA ASN A 483 1.08 13.70 26.51
C ASN A 483 0.87 13.20 27.94
N PHE A 484 0.80 11.89 28.13
CA PHE A 484 0.90 11.30 29.46
C PHE A 484 2.37 11.36 29.85
N LYS A 485 2.72 12.26 30.79
CA LYS A 485 3.98 12.11 31.51
C LYS A 485 3.87 10.84 32.37
N VAL A 486 4.60 9.79 32.02
CA VAL A 486 4.59 8.46 32.71
C VAL A 486 5.79 8.28 33.66
#